data_AF-A0AB72X6Z9-F1
#
_entry.id   AF-A0AB72X6Z9-F1
#
_cell.length_a   1.000
_cell.length_b   1.000
_cell.length_c   1.000
_cell.angle_alpha   90.00
_cell.angle_beta   90.00
_cell.angle_gamma   90.00
#
_symmetry.space_group_name_H-M   'P 1'
#
loop_
_entity.id
_entity.type
_entity.pdbx_description
1 polymer ?
#
loop_
_entity_poly.entity_id
_entity_poly.type
_entity_poly.pdbx_seq_one_letter_code
_entity_poly.pdbx_strand_id
1 'polypeptide(L)'
;MADPTHALTLQLLQSLAERPRPYAEVLETWRTSCPRLSIWEDACIDGLVDCVPDSAPGLQLVTVSARGRALLAGALAKGERTN
;
A
#
# COMPACT_ATOMS: atom_id res chain seq x y z
N MET A 1 -8.48 -13.29 -15.08
CA MET A 1 -7.83 -13.91 -13.90
C MET A 1 -7.23 -12.77 -13.12
N ALA A 2 -7.72 -12.46 -11.92
CA ALA A 2 -7.17 -11.37 -11.13
C ALA A 2 -5.74 -11.75 -10.76
N ASP A 3 -4.79 -10.89 -11.13
CA ASP A 3 -3.40 -11.12 -10.78
C ASP A 3 -3.26 -11.04 -9.25
N PRO A 4 -2.73 -12.08 -8.58
CA PRO A 4 -2.60 -12.08 -7.13
C PRO A 4 -1.69 -10.96 -6.63
N THR A 5 -0.74 -10.48 -7.44
CA THR A 5 0.11 -9.33 -7.11
C THR A 5 -0.70 -8.05 -7.08
N HIS A 6 -1.65 -7.88 -8.02
CA HIS A 6 -2.51 -6.71 -8.06
C HIS A 6 -3.47 -6.68 -6.85
N ALA A 7 -4.02 -7.84 -6.48
CA ALA A 7 -4.87 -7.95 -5.27
C ALA A 7 -4.08 -7.66 -3.97
N LEU A 8 -2.82 -8.08 -3.88
CA LEU A 8 -1.94 -7.76 -2.75
C LEU A 8 -1.57 -6.28 -2.71
N THR A 9 -1.34 -5.65 -3.87
CA THR A 9 -1.08 -4.22 -3.99
C THR A 9 -2.26 -3.42 -3.44
N LEU A 10 -3.49 -3.78 -3.84
CA LEU A 10 -4.68 -3.12 -3.32
C LEU A 10 -4.87 -3.32 -1.81
N GLN A 11 -4.53 -4.49 -1.27
CA GLN A 11 -4.56 -4.74 0.18
C GLN A 11 -3.53 -3.89 0.93
N LEU A 12 -2.33 -3.71 0.37
CA LEU A 12 -1.31 -2.81 0.91
C LEU A 12 -1.84 -1.38 0.98
N LEU A 13 -2.33 -0.86 -0.14
CA LEU A 13 -2.83 0.50 -0.24
C LEU A 13 -4.04 0.72 0.68
N GLN A 14 -4.96 -0.24 0.77
CA GLN A 14 -6.08 -0.15 1.72
C GLN A 14 -5.60 -0.07 3.17
N SER A 15 -4.67 -0.95 3.57
CA SER A 15 -4.14 -0.95 4.93
C SER A 15 -3.48 0.38 5.31
N LEU A 16 -2.71 0.96 4.37
CA LEU A 16 -2.06 2.27 4.55
C LEU A 16 -3.04 3.44 4.49
N ALA A 17 -4.13 3.32 3.72
CA ALA A 17 -5.19 4.32 3.63
C ALA A 17 -6.03 4.37 4.91
N GLU A 18 -6.32 3.21 5.50
CA GLU A 18 -7.02 3.09 6.78
C GLU A 18 -6.17 3.65 7.92
N ARG A 19 -4.89 3.29 7.96
CA ARG A 19 -3.98 3.76 9.00
C ARG A 19 -2.56 3.94 8.45
N PRO A 20 -2.02 5.17 8.45
CA PRO A 20 -0.60 5.37 8.16
C PRO A 20 0.22 4.66 9.23
N ARG A 21 1.23 3.91 8.80
CA ARG A 21 2.10 3.10 9.67
C ARG A 21 3.56 3.51 9.49
N PRO A 22 4.40 3.43 10.53
CA PRO A 22 5.80 3.73 10.36
C PRO A 22 6.46 2.71 9.43
N TYR A 23 7.44 3.17 8.66
CA TYR A 23 8.15 2.34 7.68
C TYR A 23 8.69 1.04 8.28
N ALA A 24 9.20 1.08 9.53
CA ALA A 24 9.68 -0.10 10.24
C ALA A 24 8.58 -1.15 10.45
N GLU A 25 7.40 -0.76 10.94
CA GLU A 25 6.25 -1.67 11.14
C GLU A 25 5.75 -2.27 9.82
N VAL A 26 5.70 -1.45 8.76
CA VAL A 26 5.31 -1.91 7.43
C VAL A 26 6.32 -2.94 6.94
N LEU A 27 7.62 -2.66 7.04
CA LEU A 27 8.64 -3.62 6.70
C LEU A 27 8.54 -4.89 7.55
N GLU A 28 8.37 -4.83 8.87
CA GLU A 28 8.25 -6.03 9.70
C GLU A 28 7.06 -6.90 9.30
N THR A 29 5.93 -6.25 8.97
CA THR A 29 4.71 -6.95 8.54
C THR A 29 4.85 -7.55 7.13
N TRP A 30 5.49 -6.82 6.19
CA TRP A 30 5.53 -7.20 4.78
C TRP A 30 6.78 -8.01 4.40
N ARG A 31 7.91 -7.84 5.11
CA ARG A 31 9.18 -8.57 4.90
C ARG A 31 9.10 -10.04 5.25
N THR A 32 8.26 -10.42 6.21
CA THR A 32 8.16 -11.80 6.72
C THR A 32 7.34 -12.73 5.84
N SER A 33 6.62 -12.18 4.85
CA SER A 33 5.77 -12.95 3.95
C SER A 33 6.23 -12.77 2.50
N CYS A 34 7.08 -13.64 1.97
CA CYS A 34 7.12 -13.79 0.50
C CYS A 34 5.73 -14.29 0.04
N PRO A 35 5.07 -13.67 -0.97
CA PRO A 35 5.55 -12.70 -1.97
C PRO A 35 5.24 -11.22 -1.70
N ARG A 36 4.79 -10.86 -0.49
CA ARG A 36 4.36 -9.49 -0.12
C ARG A 36 5.50 -8.46 -0.18
N LEU A 37 6.75 -8.87 0.05
CA LEU A 37 7.89 -7.94 -0.04
C LEU A 37 8.05 -7.36 -1.46
N SER A 38 7.97 -8.18 -2.50
CA SER A 38 8.08 -7.70 -3.88
C SER A 38 6.97 -6.70 -4.22
N ILE A 39 5.76 -6.95 -3.73
CA ILE A 39 4.62 -6.01 -3.88
C ILE A 39 4.89 -4.66 -3.23
N TRP A 40 5.51 -4.68 -2.04
CA TRP A 40 5.91 -3.45 -1.35
C TRP A 40 6.97 -2.68 -2.15
N GLU A 41 7.98 -3.38 -2.69
CA GLU A 41 9.02 -2.78 -3.53
C GLU A 41 8.44 -2.18 -4.81
N ASP A 42 7.58 -2.91 -5.52
CA ASP A 42 6.88 -2.42 -6.73
C ASP A 42 6.03 -1.18 -6.42
N ALA A 43 5.28 -1.18 -5.31
CA ALA A 43 4.47 -0.04 -4.92
C ALA A 43 5.31 1.20 -4.56
N CYS A 44 6.50 1.00 -3.99
CA CYS A 44 7.47 2.08 -3.77
C CYS A 44 8.02 2.61 -5.09
N ILE A 45 8.39 1.72 -6.03
CA ILE A 45 8.94 2.09 -7.34
C ILE A 45 7.91 2.83 -8.20
N ASP A 46 6.65 2.39 -8.19
CA ASP A 46 5.56 3.01 -8.96
C ASP A 46 5.08 4.35 -8.33
N GLY A 47 5.51 4.63 -7.10
CA GLY A 47 5.13 5.85 -6.37
C GLY A 47 3.68 5.80 -5.89
N LEU A 48 3.17 4.61 -5.55
CA LEU A 48 1.83 4.41 -4.99
C LEU A 48 1.77 4.72 -3.49
N VAL A 49 2.93 4.73 -2.82
CA VAL A 49 3.10 5.09 -1.41
C VAL A 49 3.93 6.36 -1.28
N ASP A 50 3.71 7.08 -0.18
CA ASP A 50 4.40 8.31 0.18
C ASP A 50 4.92 8.20 1.62
N CYS A 51 6.04 8.87 1.92
CA CYS A 51 6.67 8.83 3.23
C CYS A 51 6.66 10.23 3.85
N VAL A 52 5.79 10.43 4.82
CA VAL A 52 5.66 11.71 5.53
C VAL A 52 6.33 11.65 6.90
N PRO A 53 6.96 12.74 7.36
CA PRO A 53 7.47 12.80 8.72
C PRO A 53 6.32 12.71 9.71
N ASP A 54 6.49 11.89 10.75
CA ASP A 54 5.54 11.85 11.87
C ASP A 54 5.73 13.06 12.79
N SER A 55 4.76 13.24 13.70
CA SER A 55 4.91 14.17 14.82
C SER A 55 6.09 13.80 15.74
N ALA A 56 6.50 12.53 15.76
CA ALA A 56 7.69 12.08 16.47
C ALA A 56 8.98 12.28 15.64
N PRO A 57 10.04 12.85 16.24
CA PRO A 57 11.31 13.02 15.56
C PRO A 57 11.94 11.66 15.21
N GLY A 58 12.24 11.46 13.93
CA GLY A 58 12.90 10.25 13.44
C GLY A 58 11.97 9.11 13.00
N LEU A 59 10.64 9.28 13.08
CA LEU A 59 9.68 8.33 12.52
C LEU A 59 9.14 8.85 11.19
N GLN A 60 9.24 8.02 10.14
CA GLN A 60 8.59 8.26 8.86
C GLN A 60 7.37 7.37 8.75
N LEU A 61 6.19 7.98 8.62
CA LEU A 61 4.96 7.29 8.33
C LEU A 61 4.84 7.06 6.83
N VAL A 62 4.56 5.82 6.47
CA VAL A 62 4.12 5.44 5.14
C VAL A 62 2.63 5.72 5.05
N THR A 63 2.25 6.48 4.03
CA THR A 63 0.87 6.71 3.63
C THR A 63 0.67 6.40 2.15
N VAL A 64 -0.59 6.40 1.69
CA VAL A 64 -0.91 6.20 0.28
C VAL A 64 -0.81 7.51 -0.47
N SER A 65 -0.03 7.52 -1.55
CA SER A 65 0.11 8.67 -2.44
C SER A 65 -1.18 8.97 -3.19
N ALA A 66 -1.27 10.13 -3.84
CA ALA A 66 -2.41 10.46 -4.70
C ALA A 66 -2.63 9.42 -5.81
N ARG A 67 -1.54 8.85 -6.35
CA ARG A 67 -1.61 7.78 -7.37
C ARG A 67 -2.15 6.49 -6.79
N GLY A 68 -1.66 6.07 -5.62
CA GLY A 68 -2.16 4.87 -4.94
C GLY A 68 -3.65 4.97 -4.61
N ARG A 69 -4.11 6.16 -4.17
CA ARG A 69 -5.53 6.40 -3.90
C ARG A 69 -6.38 6.34 -5.17
N ALA A 70 -5.90 6.88 -6.29
CA ALA A 70 -6.61 6.80 -7.57
C ALA A 70 -6.73 5.35 -8.07
N LEU A 71 -5.65 4.57 -7.94
CA LEU A 71 -5.64 3.14 -8.28
C LEU A 71 -6.61 2.35 -7.40
N LEU A 72 -6.60 2.61 -6.09
CA LEU A 72 -7.53 2.00 -5.15
C LEU A 72 -8.99 2.35 -5.46
N ALA A 73 -9.28 3.62 -5.72
CA ALA A 73 -10.64 4.07 -6.08
C ALA A 73 -11.12 3.42 -7.39
N GLY A 74 -10.25 3.31 -8.39
CA GLY A 74 -10.57 2.63 -9.65
C GLY A 74 -10.82 1.14 -9.48
N ALA A 75 -10.12 0.49 -8.54
CA ALA A 75 -10.34 -0.92 -8.23
C ALA A 75 -11.64 -1.16 -7.46
N LEU A 76 -11.97 -0.31 -6.47
CA LEU A 76 -13.23 -0.37 -5.73
C LEU A 76 -14.43 -0.17 -6.68
N ALA A 77 -14.38 0.85 -7.54
CA ALA A 77 -15.41 1.12 -8.54
C ALA A 77 -15.61 -0.03 -9.57
N LYS A 78 -14.58 -0.88 -9.75
CA LYS A 78 -14.63 -2.05 -10.62
C LYS A 78 -15.13 -3.31 -9.91
N GLY A 79 -14.91 -3.42 -8.59
CA GLY A 79 -15.46 -4.49 -7.75
C GLY A 79 -16.98 -4.40 -7.56
N GLU A 80 -17.54 -3.19 -7.59
CA GLU A 80 -18.98 -2.94 -7.43
C GLU A 80 -19.83 -3.27 -8.68
N ARG A 81 -19.22 -3.54 -9.84
CA ARG A 81 -19.95 -3.94 -11.07
C ARG A 81 -20.13 -5.45 -11.24
N THR A 82 -19.75 -6.24 -10.24
CA THR A 82 -19.96 -7.70 -10.22
C THR A 82 -20.72 -8.10 -8.97
N ASN A 83 -21.99 -7.69 -8.89
CA ASN A 83 -23.01 -8.44 -8.14
C ASN A 83 -24.40 -8.18 -8.71
#